data_AF-J9E6H1-F1
#
_entry.id   AF-J9E6H1-F1
#
_cell.length_a   1.000
_cell.length_b   1.000
_cell.length_c   1.000
_cell.angle_alpha   90.00
_cell.angle_beta   90.00
_cell.angle_gamma   90.00
#
_symmetry.space_group_name_H-M   'P 1'
#
loop_
_entity.id
_entity.type
_entity.pdbx_description
1 polymer ?
#
loop_
_entity_poly.entity_id
_entity_poly.type
_entity_poly.pdbx_seq_one_letter_code
_entity_poly.pdbx_strand_id
1 'polypeptide(L)' 'KEWRYHKVERVWVKRLNYESVTEQTNTFEKGMYYIFDPVHWRKFVSIDETT' A
#
# COMPACT_ATOMS: atom_id res chain seq x y z
N LYS A 1 -10.05 2.93 -7.98
CA LYS A 1 -11.19 2.59 -7.11
C LYS A 1 -10.82 1.55 -6.04
N GLU A 2 -9.80 0.71 -6.24
CA GLU A 2 -9.39 -0.40 -5.33
C GLU A 2 -8.60 0.04 -4.08
N TRP A 3 -8.95 1.17 -3.47
CA TRP A 3 -8.32 1.57 -2.21
C TRP A 3 -8.78 0.67 -1.07
N ARG A 4 -7.87 0.30 -0.18
CA ARG A 4 -8.12 -0.45 1.05
C ARG A 4 -7.67 0.38 2.25
N TYR A 5 -8.40 0.33 3.35
CA TYR A 5 -8.01 1.04 4.57
C TYR A 5 -7.18 0.14 5.47
N HIS A 6 -5.94 0.52 5.76
CA HIS A 6 -5.06 -0.19 6.66
C HIS A 6 -5.40 0.20 8.11
N LYS A 7 -5.97 -0.73 8.89
CA LYS A 7 -6.57 -0.41 10.20
C LYS A 7 -5.55 0.02 11.26
N VAL A 8 -4.34 -0.53 11.23
CA VAL A 8 -3.29 -0.23 12.22
C VAL A 8 -2.67 1.14 11.92
N GLU A 9 -2.05 1.29 10.75
CA GLU A 9 -1.50 2.58 10.25
C GLU A 9 -2.55 3.68 9.96
N ARG A 10 -3.84 3.34 9.91
CA ARG A 10 -4.95 4.28 9.66
C ARG A 10 -4.86 5.06 8.35
N VAL A 11 -4.21 4.49 7.33
CA VAL A 11 -4.05 5.09 5.99
C VAL A 11 -4.84 4.34 4.93
N TRP A 12 -5.17 5.03 3.84
CA TRP A 12 -5.67 4.38 2.62
C TRP A 12 -4.49 3.93 1.76
N VAL A 13 -4.52 2.67 1.34
CA VAL A 13 -3.50 2.04 0.51
C VAL A 13 -4.11 1.49 -0.78
N LYS A 14 -3.36 1.49 -1.87
CA LYS A 14 -3.72 0.83 -3.13
C LYS A 14 -2.46 0.29 -3.77
N ARG A 15 -2.47 -0.96 -4.26
CA ARG A 15 -1.37 -1.51 -5.07
C ARG A 15 -0.99 -0.53 -6.19
N LEU A 16 0.32 -0.37 -6.44
CA LEU A 16 0.82 0.52 -7.50
C LEU A 16 0.33 0.04 -8.87
N ASN A 17 0.51 -1.25 -9.15
CA ASN A 17 -0.03 -2.00 -10.29
C ASN A 17 -0.19 -3.49 -9.89
N TYR A 18 -0.66 -4.34 -10.80
CA TYR A 18 -0.86 -5.77 -10.49
C TYR A 18 0.46 -6.49 -10.17
N GLU A 19 1.54 -6.14 -10.87
CA GLU A 19 2.87 -6.76 -10.75
C GLU A 19 3.69 -6.24 -9.57
N SER A 20 3.20 -5.21 -8.87
CA SER A 20 3.91 -4.58 -7.75
C SER A 20 3.91 -5.40 -6.47
N VAL A 21 3.16 -6.50 -6.43
CA VAL A 21 3.16 -7.45 -5.31
C VAL A 21 4.33 -8.40 -5.49
N THR A 22 5.28 -8.36 -4.55
CA THR A 22 6.50 -9.17 -4.57
C THR A 22 6.35 -10.45 -3.76
N GLU A 23 5.49 -10.45 -2.75
CA GLU A 23 5.19 -11.61 -1.92
C GLU A 23 3.69 -11.60 -1.58
N GLN A 24 3.03 -12.75 -1.74
CA GLN A 24 1.64 -12.90 -1.34
C GLN A 24 1.43 -14.26 -0.68
N THR A 25 0.84 -14.23 0.51
CA THR A 25 0.42 -15.42 1.27
C THR A 25 -1.08 -15.33 1.56
N ASN A 26 -1.62 -16.31 2.27
CA ASN A 26 -3.01 -16.28 2.73
C ASN A 26 -3.26 -15.22 3.82
N THR A 27 -2.21 -14.67 4.44
CA THR A 27 -2.33 -13.76 5.59
C THR A 27 -1.77 -12.36 5.33
N PHE A 28 -0.84 -12.21 4.38
CA PHE A 28 -0.26 -10.90 4.05
C PHE A 28 0.17 -10.80 2.59
N GLU A 29 0.41 -9.58 2.15
CA GLU A 29 1.10 -9.25 0.90
C GLU A 29 2.16 -8.19 1.16
N LYS A 30 3.27 -8.25 0.43
CA LYS A 30 4.31 -7.21 0.37
C LYS A 30 4.44 -6.71 -1.07
N GLY A 31 4.84 -5.46 -1.22
CA GLY A 31 4.97 -4.86 -2.54
C GLY A 31 5.08 -3.35 -2.51
N MET A 32 4.79 -2.74 -3.65
CA MET A 32 4.73 -1.28 -3.79
C MET A 32 3.28 -0.78 -3.78
N TYR A 33 3.01 0.21 -2.94
CA TYR A 33 1.66 0.75 -2.74
C TYR A 33 1.64 2.26 -2.87
N TYR A 34 0.56 2.79 -3.43
CA TYR A 34 0.15 4.16 -3.17
C TYR A 34 -0.42 4.26 -1.77
N ILE A 35 0.10 5.19 -0.98
CA ILE A 35 -0.45 5.62 0.30
C ILE A 35 -1.05 7.02 0.11
N PHE A 36 -2.25 7.25 0.65
CA PHE A 36 -2.88 8.57 0.65
C PHE A 36 -2.62 9.30 1.97
N ASP A 37 -2.08 10.50 1.87
CA ASP A 37 -1.83 11.44 2.96
C ASP A 37 -2.96 12.50 2.97
N PRO A 38 -3.88 12.45 3.95
CA PRO A 38 -4.98 13.41 4.03
C PRO A 38 -4.56 14.80 4.53
N VAL A 39 -3.39 14.93 5.18
CA VAL A 39 -2.91 16.21 5.73
C VAL A 39 -2.39 17.09 4.60
N HIS A 40 -1.58 16.50 3.71
CA HIS A 40 -1.01 17.21 2.55
C HIS A 40 -1.81 16.98 1.26
N TRP A 41 -2.92 16.23 1.32
CA TRP A 41 -3.81 15.91 0.20
C TRP A 41 -3.08 15.33 -1.02
N ARG A 42 -2.19 14.37 -0.77
CA ARG A 42 -1.35 13.76 -1.82
C ARG A 42 -1.26 12.25 -1.68
N LYS A 43 -0.93 11.57 -2.78
CA LYS A 43 -0.50 10.17 -2.73
C LYS A 43 1.01 10.07 -2.93
N PHE A 44 1.65 9.11 -2.27
CA PHE A 44 3.06 8.77 -2.48
C PHE A 44 3.23 7.25 -2.62
N VAL A 45 4.35 6.81 -3.19
CA VAL A 45 4.68 5.38 -3.33
C VAL A 45 5.47 4.95 -2.09
N SER A 46 4.98 3.93 -1.39
CA SER A 46 5.70 3.20 -0.36
C SER A 46 6.22 1.90 -0.97
N ILE A 47 7.46 1.55 -0.64
CA ILE A 47 8.11 0.32 -1.05
C ILE A 47 8.38 -0.44 0.24
N ASP A 48 7.75 -1.61 0.41
CA ASP A 48 8.08 -2.54 1.49
C ASP A 48 9.38 -3.27 1.11
N GLU A 49 10.52 -2.58 1.21
CA GLU A 49 11.82 -3.23 1.16
C GLU A 49 12.04 -4.01 2.47
N THR A 50 12.04 -5.34 2.37
CA THR A 50 12.56 -6.23 3.41
C THR A 50 13.99 -5.82 3.76
N THR A 51 14.19 -5.27 4.97
CA THR A 51 15.48 -5.39 5.66
C THR A 51 15.73 -6.85 6.00
#